data_AF-A0A9P7Z2G1-F1
#
_entry.id   AF-A0A9P7Z2G1-F1
#
_cell.length_a   1.000
_cell.length_b   1.000
_cell.length_c   1.000
_cell.angle_alpha   90.00
_cell.angle_beta   90.00
_cell.angle_gamma   90.00
#
_symmetry.space_group_name_H-M   'P 1'
#
loop_
_entity.id
_entity.type
_entity.pdbx_description
1 polymer ?
#
loop_
_entity_poly.entity_id
_entity_poly.type
_entity_poly.pdbx_seq_one_letter_code
_entity_poly.pdbx_strand_id
1 'polypeptide(L)'
;MSLPFLRPLALPRPSNLRSFLLPIVRNLSTTTALAKPYRITRTATNGMPVYLLSKRGGNLKQTKLRRIEGDINVLRSDLQFALGVEEKDVVINQLTKHIIVRGHKKQELCKFLEEHKF
;
A
#
# COMPACT_ATOMS: atom_id res chain seq x y z
N MET A 1 45.99 -44.09 24.48
CA MET A 1 44.86 -43.64 23.64
C MET A 1 43.73 -43.21 24.58
N SER A 2 43.63 -41.93 24.92
CA SER A 2 42.57 -41.43 25.82
C SER A 2 41.32 -41.09 25.01
N LEU A 3 40.17 -41.61 25.43
CA LEU A 3 38.88 -41.29 24.84
C LEU A 3 38.43 -39.91 25.36
N PRO A 4 38.02 -38.97 24.48
CA PRO A 4 37.49 -37.69 24.94
C PRO A 4 36.09 -37.92 25.52
N PHE A 5 35.95 -37.69 26.82
CA PHE A 5 34.67 -37.71 27.52
C PHE A 5 33.74 -36.63 26.95
N LEU A 6 32.52 -37.03 26.53
CA LEU A 6 31.45 -36.10 26.14
C LEU A 6 31.16 -35.15 27.30
N ARG A 7 31.26 -33.84 27.06
CA ARG A 7 30.79 -32.83 28.01
C ARG A 7 29.26 -32.91 28.12
N PRO A 8 28.68 -32.97 29.33
CA PRO A 8 27.24 -32.89 29.48
C PRO A 8 26.75 -31.50 29.07
N LEU A 9 25.80 -31.47 28.12
CA LEU A 9 25.07 -30.26 27.74
C LEU A 9 24.32 -29.74 28.97
N ALA A 10 24.63 -28.51 29.41
CA ALA A 10 23.88 -27.87 30.49
C ALA A 10 22.43 -27.66 30.06
N LEU A 11 21.49 -28.01 30.95
CA LEU A 11 20.06 -27.75 30.74
C LEU A 11 19.82 -26.23 30.62
N PRO A 12 18.89 -25.79 29.76
CA PRO A 12 18.53 -24.38 29.67
C PRO A 12 17.92 -23.91 30.99
N ARG A 13 18.40 -22.77 31.51
CA ARG A 13 17.79 -22.11 32.68
C ARG A 13 16.36 -21.68 32.35
N PRO A 14 15.38 -21.84 33.27
CA PRO A 14 14.05 -21.31 33.06
C PRO A 14 14.13 -19.79 32.96
N SER A 15 13.91 -19.25 31.76
CA SER A 15 13.67 -17.83 31.57
C SER A 15 12.32 -17.50 32.19
N ASN A 16 12.30 -16.74 33.29
CA ASN A 16 11.08 -16.10 33.76
C ASN A 16 10.56 -15.21 32.63
N LEU A 17 9.56 -15.70 31.91
CA LEU A 17 8.84 -14.94 30.88
C LEU A 17 8.08 -13.82 31.59
N ARG A 18 8.77 -12.70 31.78
CA ARG A 18 8.16 -11.43 32.15
C ARG A 18 7.28 -11.05 30.97
N SER A 19 5.99 -11.35 31.07
CA SER A 19 4.97 -10.98 30.12
C SER A 19 5.02 -9.46 29.93
N PHE A 20 5.63 -9.03 28.83
CA PHE A 20 5.60 -7.63 28.41
C PHE A 20 4.19 -7.33 27.88
N LEU A 21 3.26 -7.08 28.80
CA LEU A 21 2.04 -6.35 28.50
C LEU A 21 2.42 -4.89 28.27
N LEU A 22 3.01 -4.60 27.12
CA LEU A 22 2.95 -3.27 26.55
C LEU A 22 1.53 -3.12 26.02
N PRO A 23 0.76 -2.08 26.43
CA PRO A 23 -0.46 -1.76 25.71
C PRO A 23 -0.04 -1.49 24.26
N ILE A 24 -0.44 -2.39 23.38
CA ILE A 24 -0.46 -2.12 21.94
C ILE A 24 -1.41 -0.94 21.79
N VAL A 25 -0.84 0.27 21.80
CA VAL A 25 -1.51 1.46 21.33
C VAL A 25 -1.62 1.22 19.83
N ARG A 26 -2.69 0.54 19.42
CA ARG A 26 -3.14 0.61 18.03
C ARG A 26 -3.45 2.07 17.83
N ASN A 27 -2.62 2.78 17.07
CA ASN A 27 -2.92 4.13 16.61
C ASN A 27 -4.23 4.06 15.82
N LEU A 28 -5.35 4.24 16.51
CA LEU A 28 -6.64 4.57 15.93
C LEU A 28 -6.46 5.96 15.35
N SER A 29 -6.12 6.02 14.06
CA SER A 29 -6.09 7.27 13.31
C SER A 29 -7.52 7.73 13.04
N THR A 30 -8.18 8.23 14.07
CA THR A 30 -9.40 9.04 13.96
C THR A 30 -8.98 10.48 13.74
N THR A 31 -8.86 10.89 12.48
CA THR A 31 -8.75 12.31 12.13
C THR A 31 -10.10 12.76 11.60
N THR A 32 -10.77 13.61 12.37
CA THR A 32 -12.04 14.28 12.09
C THR A 32 -11.88 15.36 11.01
N ALA A 33 -11.33 14.99 9.85
CA ALA A 33 -11.46 15.72 8.60
C ALA A 33 -12.43 14.89 7.76
N LEU A 34 -13.47 15.51 7.19
CA LEU A 34 -14.57 14.88 6.45
C LEU A 34 -14.08 13.62 5.73
N ALA A 35 -14.35 12.46 6.31
CA ALA A 35 -13.67 11.23 5.91
C ALA A 35 -14.13 10.91 4.50
N LYS A 36 -13.22 11.06 3.52
CA LYS A 36 -13.50 10.65 2.15
C LYS A 36 -13.90 9.16 2.18
N PRO A 37 -14.85 8.74 1.32
CA PRO A 37 -15.31 7.34 1.30
C PRO A 37 -14.22 6.37 0.83
N TYR A 38 -13.07 6.89 0.40
CA TYR A 38 -11.88 6.12 0.04
C TYR A 38 -10.62 6.73 0.66
N ARG A 39 -9.61 5.87 0.83
CA ARG A 39 -8.27 6.24 1.29
C ARG A 39 -7.23 5.49 0.48
N ILE A 40 -6.05 6.08 0.35
CA ILE A 40 -4.89 5.45 -0.28
C ILE A 40 -3.78 5.37 0.75
N THR A 41 -3.18 4.20 0.94
CA THR A 41 -2.07 4.02 1.89
C THR A 41 -0.72 4.11 1.19
N ARG A 42 0.24 4.75 1.86
CA ARG A 42 1.62 4.85 1.39
C ARG A 42 2.27 3.47 1.31
N THR A 43 3.33 3.38 0.51
CA THR A 43 4.17 2.18 0.45
C THR A 43 5.02 2.05 1.73
N ALA A 44 5.68 0.90 1.93
CA ALA A 44 6.53 0.69 3.11
C ALA A 44 7.66 1.74 3.20
N THR A 45 8.16 2.22 2.06
CA THR A 45 9.16 3.30 1.95
C THR A 45 8.53 4.70 1.97
N ASN A 46 7.27 4.82 2.40
CA ASN A 46 6.50 6.08 2.46
C ASN A 46 6.28 6.79 1.09
N GLY A 47 6.50 6.10 -0.02
CA GLY A 47 6.23 6.62 -1.37
C GLY A 47 4.78 6.44 -1.82
N MET A 48 4.38 7.21 -2.85
CA MET A 48 3.07 7.09 -3.50
C MET A 48 2.91 5.74 -4.23
N PRO A 49 1.78 5.04 -4.10
CA PRO A 49 1.56 3.72 -4.72
C PRO A 49 1.16 3.83 -6.21
N VAL A 50 1.88 4.65 -6.98
CA VAL A 50 1.65 4.92 -8.41
C VAL A 50 2.76 4.30 -9.25
N TYR A 51 2.40 3.36 -10.12
CA TYR A 51 3.36 2.57 -10.90
C TYR A 51 3.10 2.70 -12.39
N LEU A 52 4.14 2.92 -13.18
CA LEU A 52 4.06 2.88 -14.64
C LEU A 52 4.12 1.42 -15.12
N LEU A 53 3.31 1.10 -16.13
CA LEU A 53 3.26 -0.20 -16.77
C LEU A 53 3.34 -0.02 -18.29
N SER A 54 4.07 -0.92 -18.93
CA SER A 54 4.16 -1.02 -20.38
C SER A 54 3.81 -2.44 -20.80
N LYS A 55 2.84 -2.59 -21.69
CA LYS A 55 2.34 -3.87 -22.20
C LYS A 55 2.39 -3.87 -23.73
N ARG A 56 2.10 -5.02 -24.36
CA ARG A 56 2.09 -5.20 -25.83
C ARG A 56 3.40 -4.69 -26.48
N GLY A 57 4.54 -5.16 -25.97
CA GLY A 57 5.86 -4.74 -26.46
C GLY A 57 6.18 -3.25 -26.24
N GLY A 58 5.51 -2.57 -25.31
CA GLY A 58 5.74 -1.16 -25.00
C GLY A 58 4.74 -0.19 -25.64
N ASN A 59 3.90 -0.66 -26.57
CA ASN A 59 2.88 0.17 -27.19
C ASN A 59 1.77 0.58 -26.19
N LEU A 60 1.32 -0.37 -25.36
CA LEU A 60 0.25 -0.10 -24.40
C LEU A 60 0.82 0.41 -23.08
N LYS A 61 0.88 1.73 -22.97
CA LYS A 61 1.30 2.47 -21.78
C LYS A 61 0.15 2.64 -20.80
N GLN A 62 0.36 2.32 -19.53
CA GLN A 62 -0.63 2.43 -18.47
C GLN A 62 0.03 2.94 -17.17
N THR A 63 -0.77 3.53 -16.29
CA THR A 63 -0.39 3.81 -14.90
C THR A 63 -1.33 3.05 -13.98
N LYS A 64 -0.77 2.34 -13.01
CA LYS A 64 -1.49 1.55 -12.03
C LYS A 64 -1.40 2.20 -10.66
N LEU A 65 -2.54 2.45 -10.05
CA LEU A 65 -2.68 2.90 -8.67
C LEU A 65 -3.01 1.69 -7.77
N ARG A 66 -2.28 1.54 -6.67
CA ARG A 66 -2.45 0.45 -5.70
C ARG A 66 -2.83 0.97 -4.32
N ARG A 67 -3.09 0.04 -3.39
CA ARG A 67 -3.29 0.33 -1.95
C ARG A 67 -4.50 1.25 -1.70
N ILE A 68 -5.59 0.99 -2.42
CA ILE A 68 -6.85 1.71 -2.30
C ILE A 68 -7.74 0.97 -1.31
N GLU A 69 -8.32 1.71 -0.37
CA GLU A 69 -9.27 1.26 0.64
C GLU A 69 -10.56 2.08 0.50
N GLY A 70 -11.72 1.48 0.78
CA GLY A 70 -13.03 2.15 0.65
C GLY A 70 -13.64 2.08 -0.75
N ASP A 71 -14.43 3.10 -1.12
CA ASP A 71 -15.20 3.15 -2.36
C ASP A 71 -14.39 3.63 -3.56
N ILE A 72 -14.12 2.70 -4.48
CA ILE A 72 -13.25 2.89 -5.64
C ILE A 72 -13.95 3.68 -6.75
N ASN A 73 -15.28 3.65 -6.81
CA ASN A 73 -16.03 4.31 -7.87
C ASN A 73 -15.94 5.84 -7.71
N VAL A 74 -16.05 6.33 -6.47
CA VAL A 74 -15.88 7.76 -6.16
C VAL A 74 -14.47 8.22 -6.50
N LEU A 75 -13.45 7.42 -6.12
CA LEU A 75 -12.05 7.73 -6.48
C LEU A 75 -11.85 7.76 -8.00
N ARG A 76 -12.50 6.87 -8.75
CA ARG A 76 -12.44 6.88 -10.23
C ARG A 76 -13.00 8.19 -10.78
N SER A 77 -14.16 8.63 -10.32
CA SER A 77 -14.79 9.88 -10.77
C SER A 77 -13.94 11.11 -10.41
N ASP A 78 -13.36 11.14 -9.21
CA ASP A 78 -12.46 12.23 -8.79
C ASP A 78 -11.20 12.28 -9.66
N LEU A 79 -10.60 11.11 -9.95
CA LEU A 79 -9.45 11.02 -10.85
C LEU A 79 -9.79 11.42 -12.28
N GLN A 80 -10.98 11.06 -12.76
CA GLN A 80 -11.45 11.45 -14.08
C GLN A 80 -11.55 12.97 -14.19
N PHE A 81 -12.16 13.62 -13.18
CA PHE A 81 -12.28 15.07 -13.12
C PHE A 81 -10.91 15.76 -13.03
N ALA A 82 -10.03 15.28 -12.16
CA ALA A 82 -8.73 15.89 -11.94
C ALA A 82 -7.77 15.76 -13.14
N LEU A 83 -7.82 14.64 -13.87
CA LEU A 83 -6.93 14.39 -15.01
C LEU A 83 -7.57 14.77 -16.36
N GLY A 84 -8.87 15.12 -16.39
CA GLY A 84 -9.61 15.47 -17.61
C GLY A 84 -9.65 14.34 -18.64
N VAL A 85 -9.74 13.09 -18.20
CA VAL A 85 -9.71 11.90 -19.08
C VAL A 85 -11.12 11.35 -19.27
N GLU A 86 -11.33 10.61 -20.35
CA GLU A 86 -12.58 9.86 -20.55
C GLU A 86 -12.72 8.69 -19.56
N GLU A 87 -13.96 8.33 -19.24
CA GLU A 87 -14.28 7.19 -18.37
C GLU A 87 -13.67 5.87 -18.85
N LYS A 88 -13.54 5.71 -20.17
CA LYS A 88 -13.00 4.50 -20.82
C LYS A 88 -11.52 4.30 -20.52
N ASP A 89 -10.79 5.37 -20.26
CA ASP A 89 -9.35 5.33 -20.01
C ASP A 89 -9.01 5.02 -18.55
N VAL A 90 -9.98 5.09 -17.64
CA VAL A 90 -9.82 4.73 -16.23
C VAL A 90 -10.57 3.44 -15.95
N VAL A 91 -9.85 2.34 -15.80
CA VAL A 91 -10.43 1.00 -15.58
C VAL A 91 -10.20 0.54 -14.15
N ILE A 92 -11.25 0.06 -13.50
CA ILE A 92 -11.16 -0.55 -12.16
C ILE A 92 -10.97 -2.06 -12.31
N ASN A 93 -9.96 -2.60 -11.63
CA ASN A 93 -9.86 -4.03 -11.40
C ASN A 93 -10.59 -4.38 -10.09
N GLN A 94 -11.81 -4.90 -10.19
CA GLN A 94 -12.68 -5.16 -9.03
C GLN A 94 -12.08 -6.18 -8.04
N LEU A 95 -11.40 -7.22 -8.55
CA LEU A 95 -10.80 -8.26 -7.71
C LEU A 95 -9.67 -7.71 -6.83
N THR A 96 -8.78 -6.91 -7.41
CA THR A 96 -7.59 -6.40 -6.71
C THR A 96 -7.74 -4.98 -6.19
N LYS A 97 -8.89 -4.35 -6.47
CA LYS A 97 -9.20 -2.95 -6.14
C LYS A 97 -8.17 -1.94 -6.64
N HIS A 98 -7.51 -2.25 -7.76
CA HIS A 98 -6.54 -1.36 -8.38
C HIS A 98 -7.21 -0.52 -9.46
N ILE A 99 -6.78 0.73 -9.61
CA ILE A 99 -7.18 1.57 -10.73
C ILE A 99 -6.07 1.55 -11.78
N ILE A 100 -6.45 1.38 -13.04
CA ILE A 100 -5.55 1.39 -14.19
C ILE A 100 -5.97 2.56 -15.08
N VAL A 101 -5.08 3.53 -15.23
CA VAL A 101 -5.26 4.68 -16.12
C VAL A 101 -4.47 4.45 -17.39
N ARG A 102 -5.04 4.76 -18.55
CA ARG A 102 -4.35 4.70 -19.84
C ARG A 102 -3.29 5.81 -19.94
N GLY A 103 -2.15 5.49 -20.57
CA GLY A 103 -1.03 6.40 -20.74
C GLY A 103 -0.09 6.44 -19.52
N HIS A 104 1.00 7.21 -19.64
CA HIS A 104 1.95 7.41 -18.54
C HIS A 104 1.64 8.72 -17.79
N LYS A 105 0.69 8.64 -16.86
CA LYS A 105 0.20 9.78 -16.07
C LYS A 105 0.68 9.79 -14.61
N LYS A 106 1.91 9.31 -14.35
CA LYS A 106 2.44 9.17 -12.98
C LYS A 106 2.57 10.50 -12.26
N GLN A 107 3.05 11.54 -12.94
CA GLN A 107 3.28 12.86 -12.33
C GLN A 107 1.96 13.52 -11.92
N GLU A 108 0.97 13.52 -12.82
CA GLU A 108 -0.38 14.02 -12.57
C GLU A 108 -1.02 13.32 -11.36
N LEU A 109 -0.95 11.97 -11.33
CA LEU A 109 -1.48 11.19 -10.21
C LEU A 109 -0.76 11.47 -8.90
N CYS A 110 0.57 11.55 -8.89
CA CYS A 110 1.31 11.90 -7.68
C CYS A 110 0.90 13.28 -7.17
N LYS A 111 0.82 14.27 -8.06
CA LYS A 111 0.43 15.65 -7.71
C LYS A 111 -0.96 15.69 -7.08
N PHE A 112 -1.95 15.03 -7.70
CA PHE A 112 -3.30 14.92 -7.15
C PHE A 112 -3.30 14.28 -5.74
N LEU A 113 -2.56 13.19 -5.55
CA LEU A 113 -2.50 12.52 -4.26
C LEU A 113 -1.82 13.34 -3.16
N GLU A 114 -0.83 14.16 -3.54
CA GLU A 114 -0.17 15.10 -2.63
C GLU A 114 -1.09 16.25 -2.23
N GLU A 115 -1.81 16.84 -3.19
CA GLU A 115 -2.78 17.92 -2.97
C GLU A 115 -3.90 17.50 -2.01
N HIS A 116 -4.38 16.25 -2.15
CA HIS A 116 -5.39 15.69 -1.27
C HIS A 116 -4.84 15.10 0.04
N LYS A 117 -3.52 15.18 0.29
CA LYS A 117 -2.84 14.78 1.53
C LYS A 117 -3.13 13.35 1.98
N PHE A 118 -3.03 12.39 1.07
CA PHE A 118 -3.15 10.95 1.37
C PHE A 118 -1.87 10.31 1.93
#